data_AF-F7PR65-F1
#
_entry.id   AF-F7PR65-F1
#
_cell.length_a   1.000
_cell.length_b   1.000
_cell.length_c   1.000
_cell.angle_alpha   90.00
_cell.angle_beta   90.00
_cell.angle_gamma   90.00
#
_symmetry.space_group_name_H-M   'P 1'
#
loop_
_entity.id
_entity.type
_entity.pdbx_description
1 polymer ?
#
loop_
_entity_poly.entity_id
_entity_poly.type
_entity_poly.pdbx_seq_one_letter_code
_entity_poly.pdbx_strand_id
1 'polypeptide(L)'
;MVSDESFHQELEQIQNVIDRQASNSFKIKGWTVTLVVVALLFRTNNFQLFAAFIPLIGFWFLDAYYLKQERRFRELYNWVRQNRPDNEDHLFDMDPSRVDGDVDGTARLMLNNSLLWFYGTVGGLLILYSAILIFINGGTIFG
;
A
#
# COMPACT_ATOMS: atom_id res chain seq x y z
N MET A 1 -36.54 2.25 -13.31
CA MET A 1 -36.25 1.44 -12.10
C MET A 1 -35.15 0.49 -12.51
N VAL A 2 -33.96 0.66 -11.90
CA VAL A 2 -32.82 -0.25 -12.06
C VAL A 2 -33.28 -1.67 -11.73
N SER A 3 -32.93 -2.67 -12.54
CA SER A 3 -33.25 -4.06 -12.19
C SER A 3 -32.39 -4.48 -10.99
N ASP A 4 -32.97 -5.18 -10.02
CA ASP A 4 -32.25 -5.65 -8.82
C ASP A 4 -30.96 -6.41 -9.20
N GLU A 5 -31.01 -7.16 -10.31
CA GLU A 5 -29.84 -7.85 -10.89
C GLU A 5 -28.71 -6.89 -11.26
N SER A 6 -29.01 -5.82 -11.99
CA SER A 6 -28.00 -4.82 -12.41
C SER A 6 -27.40 -4.06 -11.22
N PHE A 7 -28.21 -3.76 -10.20
CA PHE A 7 -27.74 -3.14 -8.96
C PHE A 7 -26.78 -4.05 -8.19
N HIS A 8 -27.15 -5.33 -8.01
CA HIS A 8 -26.28 -6.30 -7.35
C HIS A 8 -24.97 -6.53 -8.14
N GLN A 9 -25.05 -6.59 -9.46
CA GLN A 9 -23.90 -6.78 -10.33
C GLN A 9 -22.92 -5.59 -10.27
N GLU A 10 -23.42 -4.35 -10.26
CA GLU A 10 -22.57 -3.16 -10.12
C GLU A 10 -21.82 -3.17 -8.77
N LEU A 11 -22.50 -3.49 -7.67
CA LEU A 11 -21.89 -3.62 -6.35
C LEU A 11 -20.84 -4.74 -6.30
N GLU A 12 -21.11 -5.89 -6.92
CA GLU A 12 -20.17 -7.01 -7.01
C GLU A 12 -18.92 -6.61 -7.79
N GLN A 13 -19.07 -5.89 -8.90
CA GLN A 13 -17.94 -5.40 -9.67
C GLN A 13 -17.07 -4.43 -8.85
N ILE A 14 -17.67 -3.49 -8.12
CA ILE A 14 -16.92 -2.57 -7.24
C ILE A 14 -16.21 -3.35 -6.13
N GLN A 15 -16.88 -4.31 -5.49
CA GLN A 15 -16.29 -5.16 -4.45
C GLN A 15 -15.09 -5.96 -4.99
N ASN A 16 -15.20 -6.53 -6.19
CA ASN A 16 -14.10 -7.22 -6.84
C ASN A 16 -12.88 -6.30 -7.05
N VAL A 17 -13.09 -5.01 -7.35
CA VAL A 17 -11.97 -4.06 -7.46
C VAL A 17 -11.35 -3.78 -6.09
N ILE A 18 -12.16 -3.60 -5.04
CA ILE A 18 -11.68 -3.43 -3.65
C ILE A 18 -10.80 -4.61 -3.24
N ASP A 19 -11.24 -5.84 -3.48
CA ASP A 19 -10.50 -7.05 -3.13
C ASP A 19 -9.18 -7.17 -3.90
N ARG A 20 -9.15 -6.73 -5.16
CA ARG A 20 -7.91 -6.66 -5.95
C ARG A 20 -6.94 -5.62 -5.37
N GLN A 21 -7.42 -4.47 -4.89
CA GLN A 21 -6.54 -3.48 -4.24
C GLN A 21 -5.95 -4.02 -2.93
N ALA A 22 -6.78 -4.65 -2.09
CA ALA A 22 -6.33 -5.29 -0.84
C ALA A 22 -5.31 -6.41 -1.11
N SER A 23 -5.56 -7.25 -2.13
CA SER A 23 -4.63 -8.30 -2.56
C SER A 23 -3.30 -7.73 -3.06
N ASN A 24 -3.33 -6.64 -3.85
CA ASN A 24 -2.12 -6.00 -4.35
C ASN A 24 -1.30 -5.36 -3.22
N SER A 25 -1.96 -4.69 -2.25
CA SER A 25 -1.31 -4.18 -1.03
C SER A 25 -0.60 -5.30 -0.26
N PHE A 26 -1.28 -6.43 -0.03
CA PHE A 26 -0.68 -7.57 0.66
C PHE A 26 0.52 -8.16 -0.09
N LYS A 27 0.42 -8.31 -1.43
CA LYS A 27 1.54 -8.78 -2.26
C LYS A 27 2.74 -7.86 -2.15
N ILE A 28 2.55 -6.54 -2.21
CA ILE A 28 3.64 -5.58 -2.08
C ILE A 28 4.34 -5.73 -0.73
N LYS A 29 3.59 -5.85 0.38
CA LYS A 29 4.19 -6.10 1.71
C LYS A 29 5.09 -7.34 1.73
N GLY A 30 4.65 -8.44 1.09
CA GLY A 30 5.46 -9.64 0.93
C GLY A 30 6.74 -9.40 0.10
N TRP A 31 6.61 -8.75 -1.05
CA TRP A 31 7.74 -8.41 -1.92
C TRP A 31 8.74 -7.46 -1.27
N THR A 32 8.29 -6.57 -0.36
CA THR A 32 9.17 -5.69 0.42
C THR A 32 10.19 -6.51 1.19
N VAL A 33 9.73 -7.50 1.97
CA VAL A 33 10.64 -8.32 2.78
C VAL A 33 11.60 -9.10 1.88
N THR A 34 11.10 -9.69 0.79
CA THR A 34 11.93 -10.44 -0.16
C THR A 34 13.03 -9.57 -0.78
N LEU A 35 12.70 -8.39 -1.32
CA LEU A 35 13.68 -7.53 -1.95
C LEU A 35 14.67 -6.91 -0.96
N VAL A 36 14.21 -6.62 0.26
CA VAL A 36 15.09 -6.18 1.35
C VAL A 36 16.11 -7.27 1.68
N VAL A 37 15.68 -8.52 1.85
CA VAL A 37 16.58 -9.66 2.11
C VAL A 37 17.55 -9.87 0.94
N VAL A 38 17.06 -9.84 -0.30
CA VAL A 38 17.91 -9.93 -1.50
C VAL A 38 18.96 -8.82 -1.51
N ALA A 39 18.57 -7.57 -1.29
CA ALA A 39 19.51 -6.44 -1.24
C ALA A 39 20.59 -6.62 -0.15
N LEU A 40 20.23 -7.18 1.01
CA LEU A 40 21.18 -7.48 2.08
C LEU A 40 22.15 -8.63 1.74
N LEU A 41 21.70 -9.63 0.99
CA LEU A 41 22.50 -10.79 0.56
C LEU A 41 23.52 -10.42 -0.52
N PHE A 42 23.16 -9.55 -1.44
CA PHE A 42 24.04 -9.10 -2.53
C PHE A 42 25.03 -8.00 -2.11
N ARG A 43 25.02 -7.58 -0.84
CA ARG A 43 25.93 -6.54 -0.39
C ARG A 43 27.37 -7.04 -0.35
N THR A 44 28.29 -6.25 -0.88
CA THR A 44 29.74 -6.47 -0.80
C THR A 44 30.44 -5.46 0.11
N ASN A 45 29.86 -4.27 0.31
CA ASN A 45 30.39 -3.21 1.15
C ASN A 45 29.32 -2.63 2.10
N ASN A 46 29.75 -2.01 3.21
CA ASN A 46 28.84 -1.40 4.19
C ASN A 46 27.93 -0.31 3.57
N PHE A 47 28.42 0.46 2.59
CA PHE A 47 27.60 1.47 1.89
C PHE A 47 26.47 0.88 1.06
N GLN A 48 26.55 -0.40 0.65
CA GLN A 48 25.47 -1.04 -0.12
C GLN A 48 24.27 -1.42 0.76
N LEU A 49 24.38 -1.36 2.10
CA LEU A 49 23.23 -1.50 3.00
C LEU A 49 22.13 -0.48 2.70
N PHE A 50 22.49 0.72 2.25
CA PHE A 50 21.52 1.75 1.88
C PHE A 50 20.65 1.35 0.67
N ALA A 51 21.12 0.42 -0.17
CA ALA A 51 20.33 -0.08 -1.31
C ALA A 51 19.06 -0.83 -0.86
N ALA A 52 19.06 -1.43 0.34
CA ALA A 52 17.88 -2.11 0.89
C ALA A 52 16.75 -1.14 1.27
N PHE A 53 17.04 0.15 1.47
CA PHE A 53 16.02 1.17 1.73
C PHE A 53 15.25 1.58 0.47
N ILE A 54 15.83 1.38 -0.72
CA ILE A 54 15.18 1.72 -2.00
C ILE A 54 13.87 0.93 -2.17
N PRO A 55 13.86 -0.43 -2.16
CA PRO A 55 12.62 -1.17 -2.25
C PRO A 55 11.71 -0.94 -1.04
N LEU A 56 12.27 -0.71 0.16
CA LEU A 56 11.49 -0.42 1.36
C LEU A 56 10.62 0.83 1.19
N ILE A 57 11.22 1.97 0.82
CA ILE A 57 10.52 3.25 0.68
C ILE A 57 9.60 3.22 -0.55
N GLY A 58 10.08 2.66 -1.68
CA GLY A 58 9.28 2.57 -2.91
C GLY A 58 8.00 1.75 -2.71
N PHE A 59 8.11 0.60 -2.03
CA PHE A 59 6.95 -0.23 -1.74
C PHE A 59 6.07 0.33 -0.64
N TRP A 60 6.62 1.07 0.33
CA TRP A 60 5.80 1.80 1.29
C TRP A 60 4.88 2.83 0.61
N PHE A 61 5.40 3.55 -0.37
CA PHE A 61 4.61 4.49 -1.17
C PHE A 61 3.51 3.76 -1.99
N LEU A 62 3.87 2.68 -2.69
CA LEU A 62 2.91 1.92 -3.49
C LEU A 62 1.81 1.26 -2.64
N ASP A 63 2.15 0.79 -1.44
CA ASP A 63 1.18 0.21 -0.51
C ASP A 63 0.18 1.27 -0.03
N ALA A 64 0.66 2.48 0.30
CA ALA A 64 -0.22 3.61 0.60
C ALA A 64 -1.08 4.03 -0.59
N TYR A 65 -0.57 3.92 -1.82
CA TYR A 65 -1.35 4.17 -3.04
C TYR A 65 -2.49 3.16 -3.20
N TYR A 66 -2.25 1.87 -3.00
CA TYR A 66 -3.31 0.87 -3.07
C TYR A 66 -4.35 1.04 -1.97
N LEU A 67 -3.92 1.40 -0.76
CA LEU A 67 -4.85 1.73 0.33
C LEU A 67 -5.71 2.96 -0.01
N LYS A 68 -5.14 3.97 -0.66
CA LYS A 68 -5.88 5.14 -1.14
C LYS A 68 -6.95 4.72 -2.15
N GLN A 69 -6.58 3.88 -3.11
CA GLN A 69 -7.49 3.41 -4.13
C GLN A 69 -8.62 2.56 -3.55
N GLU A 70 -8.31 1.70 -2.58
CA GLU A 70 -9.30 0.92 -1.83
C GLU A 70 -10.34 1.82 -1.15
N ARG A 71 -9.90 2.88 -0.44
CA ARG A 71 -10.80 3.84 0.22
C ARG A 71 -11.73 4.54 -0.77
N ARG A 72 -11.18 5.01 -1.90
CA ARG A 72 -11.95 5.62 -3.00
C ARG A 72 -13.03 4.69 -3.54
N PHE A 73 -12.70 3.41 -3.75
CA PHE A 73 -13.69 2.44 -4.19
C PHE A 73 -14.71 2.07 -3.11
N ARG A 74 -14.35 2.11 -1.81
CA ARG A 74 -15.31 1.94 -0.71
C ARG A 74 -16.32 3.09 -0.63
N GLU A 75 -15.89 4.32 -0.90
CA GLU A 75 -16.78 5.48 -0.99
C GLU A 75 -17.71 5.36 -2.20
N LEU A 76 -17.17 4.94 -3.36
CA LEU A 76 -17.97 4.64 -4.54
C LEU A 76 -19.03 3.56 -4.25
N TYR A 77 -18.64 2.47 -3.58
CA TYR A 77 -19.56 1.41 -3.18
C TYR A 77 -20.69 1.95 -2.30
N ASN A 78 -20.36 2.76 -1.30
CA ASN A 78 -21.35 3.36 -0.40
C ASN A 78 -22.29 4.32 -1.12
N TRP A 79 -21.76 5.11 -2.06
CA TRP A 79 -22.56 6.02 -2.88
C TRP A 79 -23.54 5.25 -3.78
N VAL A 80 -23.08 4.21 -4.49
CA VAL A 80 -23.94 3.37 -5.34
C VAL A 80 -25.03 2.71 -4.50
N ARG A 81 -24.67 2.14 -3.34
CA ARG A 81 -25.63 1.51 -2.43
C ARG A 81 -26.77 2.45 -2.00
N GLN A 82 -26.51 3.74 -1.84
CA GLN A 82 -27.50 4.72 -1.34
C GLN A 82 -28.30 5.40 -2.46
N ASN A 83 -27.68 5.71 -3.60
CA ASN A 83 -28.27 6.57 -4.62
C ASN A 83 -28.88 5.79 -5.80
N ARG A 84 -28.52 4.51 -5.97
CA ARG A 84 -28.96 3.72 -7.13
C ARG A 84 -30.43 3.28 -7.13
N PRO A 85 -31.13 3.13 -5.99
CA PRO A 85 -32.59 2.89 -6.01
C PRO A 85 -33.40 3.97 -6.72
N ASP A 86 -32.93 5.23 -6.67
CA ASP A 86 -33.66 6.41 -7.13
C ASP A 86 -33.04 7.09 -8.37
N ASN A 87 -31.86 6.66 -8.85
CA ASN A 87 -31.14 7.28 -9.97
C ASN A 87 -30.38 6.28 -10.86
N GLU A 88 -30.60 6.34 -12.18
CA GLU A 88 -29.96 5.50 -13.22
C GLU A 88 -28.72 6.14 -13.87
N ASP A 89 -28.40 7.39 -13.56
CA ASP A 89 -27.25 8.10 -14.12
C ASP A 89 -25.93 7.39 -13.75
N HIS A 90 -24.99 7.29 -14.70
CA HIS A 90 -23.69 6.65 -14.49
C HIS A 90 -23.77 5.16 -14.09
N LEU A 91 -24.73 4.40 -14.61
CA LEU A 91 -24.81 2.95 -14.40
C LEU A 91 -23.53 2.27 -14.92
N PHE A 92 -22.90 1.44 -14.08
CA PHE A 92 -21.61 0.78 -14.35
C PHE A 92 -20.42 1.72 -14.56
N ASP A 93 -20.54 2.99 -14.16
CA ASP A 93 -19.43 3.91 -14.16
C ASP A 93 -18.50 3.61 -12.95
N MET A 94 -17.30 3.12 -13.27
CA MET A 94 -16.29 2.72 -12.30
C MET A 94 -15.31 3.84 -11.95
N ASP A 95 -15.62 5.11 -12.25
CA ASP A 95 -14.78 6.22 -11.84
C ASP A 95 -15.06 6.60 -10.37
N PRO A 96 -14.15 6.35 -9.42
CA PRO A 96 -14.36 6.75 -8.04
C PRO A 96 -14.05 8.24 -7.80
N SER A 97 -13.52 8.98 -8.79
CA SER A 97 -13.25 10.41 -8.66
C SER A 97 -14.52 11.27 -8.63
N ARG A 98 -15.65 10.71 -9.08
CA ARG A 98 -16.97 11.35 -9.07
C ARG A 98 -17.58 11.45 -7.67
N VAL A 99 -17.09 10.64 -6.74
CA VAL A 99 -17.56 10.67 -5.36
C VAL A 99 -16.59 11.53 -4.58
N ASP A 100 -17.08 12.67 -4.08
CA ASP A 100 -16.34 13.56 -3.19
C ASP A 100 -16.07 12.84 -1.87
N GLY A 101 -15.04 12.02 -1.88
CA GLY A 101 -14.41 11.48 -0.71
C GLY A 101 -13.19 12.33 -0.36
N ASP A 102 -13.16 12.88 0.86
CA ASP A 102 -11.95 13.46 1.43
C ASP A 102 -10.96 12.33 1.75
N VAL A 103 -10.43 11.72 0.69
CA VAL A 103 -9.45 10.66 0.81
C VAL A 103 -8.10 11.32 1.00
N ASP A 104 -7.57 11.15 2.22
CA ASP A 104 -6.24 11.57 2.61
C ASP A 104 -5.20 11.41 1.48
N GLY A 105 -4.31 12.39 1.37
CA GLY A 105 -3.18 12.31 0.45
C GLY A 105 -2.32 11.07 0.69
N THR A 106 -1.72 10.52 -0.37
CA THR A 106 -0.93 9.28 -0.31
C THR A 106 0.17 9.35 0.76
N ALA A 107 0.82 10.50 0.93
CA ALA A 107 1.83 10.72 1.96
C ALA A 107 1.28 10.68 3.39
N ARG A 108 0.06 11.17 3.61
CA ARG A 108 -0.61 11.08 4.92
C ARG A 108 -1.04 9.64 5.21
N LEU A 109 -1.45 8.90 4.18
CA LEU A 109 -1.76 7.47 4.28
C LEU A 109 -0.52 6.63 4.58
N MET A 110 0.66 6.97 4.04
CA MET A 110 1.91 6.31 4.40
C MET A 110 2.19 6.37 5.91
N LEU A 111 1.84 7.50 6.54
CA LEU A 111 2.00 7.73 7.98
C LEU A 111 0.83 7.20 8.82
N ASN A 112 -0.17 6.55 8.20
CA ASN A 112 -1.25 5.92 8.93
C ASN A 112 -0.72 4.75 9.79
N ASN A 113 -1.35 4.51 10.95
CA ASN A 113 -0.90 3.56 11.96
C ASN A 113 -0.55 2.19 11.36
N SER A 114 -1.41 1.61 10.51
CA SER A 114 -1.19 0.25 9.98
C SER A 114 0.05 0.13 9.08
N LEU A 115 0.32 1.12 8.25
CA LEU A 115 1.48 1.14 7.34
C LEU A 115 2.75 1.49 8.12
N LEU A 116 2.67 2.45 9.02
CA LEU A 116 3.79 2.88 9.85
C LEU A 116 4.32 1.74 10.72
N TRP A 117 3.46 0.93 11.34
CA TRP A 117 3.90 -0.22 12.14
C TRP A 117 4.63 -1.26 11.28
N PHE A 118 4.12 -1.60 10.10
CA PHE A 118 4.75 -2.60 9.23
C PHE A 118 6.11 -2.13 8.69
N TYR A 119 6.13 -1.00 7.98
CA TYR A 119 7.36 -0.49 7.38
C TYR A 119 8.34 0.05 8.42
N GLY A 120 7.84 0.57 9.54
CA GLY A 120 8.64 0.99 10.69
C GLY A 120 9.32 -0.20 11.37
N THR A 121 8.66 -1.35 11.48
CA THR A 121 9.30 -2.57 12.02
C THR A 121 10.41 -3.06 11.08
N VAL A 122 10.13 -3.17 9.78
CA VAL A 122 11.15 -3.61 8.80
C VAL A 122 12.31 -2.61 8.73
N GLY A 123 12.02 -1.31 8.69
CA GLY A 123 13.02 -0.24 8.69
C GLY A 123 13.84 -0.21 9.99
N GLY A 124 13.19 -0.38 11.14
CA GLY A 124 13.85 -0.45 12.44
C GLY A 124 14.82 -1.63 12.55
N LEU A 125 14.42 -2.80 12.06
CA LEU A 125 15.31 -3.98 11.96
C LEU A 125 16.49 -3.72 11.03
N LEU A 126 16.28 -3.06 9.88
CA LEU A 126 17.36 -2.69 8.96
C LEU A 126 18.35 -1.70 9.58
N ILE A 127 17.84 -0.69 10.31
CA ILE A 127 18.68 0.30 11.00
C ILE A 127 19.50 -0.38 12.10
N LEU A 128 18.85 -1.22 12.93
CA LEU A 128 19.52 -1.97 13.98
C LEU A 128 20.63 -2.87 13.40
N TYR A 129 20.32 -3.60 12.34
CA TYR A 129 21.29 -4.45 11.64
C TYR A 129 22.48 -3.65 11.11
N SER A 130 22.21 -2.50 10.48
CA SER A 130 23.24 -1.61 9.94
C SER A 130 24.12 -1.03 11.06
N ALA A 131 23.53 -0.64 12.19
CA ALA A 131 24.26 -0.11 13.34
C ALA A 131 25.20 -1.15 13.96
N ILE A 132 24.72 -2.40 14.13
CA ILE A 132 25.53 -3.52 14.64
C ILE A 132 26.72 -3.77 13.71
N LEU A 133 26.51 -3.80 12.40
CA LEU A 133 27.60 -4.00 11.43
C LEU A 133 28.65 -2.89 11.46
N ILE A 134 28.22 -1.63 11.56
CA ILE A 134 29.12 -0.50 11.66
C ILE A 134 29.91 -0.57 12.97
N PHE A 135 29.31 -0.98 14.08
CA PHE A 135 30.01 -1.12 15.36
C PHE A 135 31.06 -2.24 15.34
N ILE A 136 30.73 -3.39 14.73
CA ILE A 136 31.65 -4.53 14.59
C ILE A 136 32.81 -4.18 13.65
N ASN A 137 32.52 -3.61 12.48
CA ASN A 137 33.56 -3.23 11.49
C ASN A 137 34.29 -1.94 11.87
N GLY A 138 33.70 -1.08 12.70
CA GLY A 138 34.37 0.11 13.24
C GLY A 138 35.49 -0.25 14.21
N GLY A 139 35.42 -1.42 14.85
CA GLY A 139 36.52 -1.98 15.65
C GLY A 139 37.74 -2.42 14.83
N THR A 140 37.62 -2.60 13.51
CA THR A 140 38.72 -3.02 12.63
C THR A 140 39.29 -1.88 11.76
N ILE A 141 38.76 -0.66 11.87
CA ILE A 141 39.29 0.53 11.15
C ILE A 141 40.35 1.27 11.98
N PHE A 142 40.39 1.06 13.30
CA PHE A 142 41.39 1.64 14.22
C PHE A 142 42.35 0.61 14.83
N GLY A 143 42.42 -0.59 14.26
CA GLY A 143 43.36 -1.65 14.65
C GLY A 143 44.51 -1.78 13.65
#